data_AF-A0A3L6JHN4-F1
#
_entry.id   AF-A0A3L6JHN4-F1
#
_cell.length_a   1.000
_cell.length_b   1.000
_cell.length_c   1.000
_cell.angle_alpha   90.00
_cell.angle_beta   90.00
_cell.angle_gamma   90.00
#
_symmetry.space_group_name_H-M   'P 1'
#
loop_
_entity.id
_entity.type
_entity.pdbx_description
1 polymer ?
#
loop_
_entity_poly.entity_id
_entity_poly.type
_entity_poly.pdbx_seq_one_letter_code
_entity_poly.pdbx_strand_id
1 'polypeptide(L)' 'MLQNFESTIFLFSLVFLFFGIFAFGWLVVHIERGRHFSRLRVLSALCLGAILVGFGIHFLLLSMGI' A
#
# COMPACT_ATOMS: atom_id res chain seq x y z
N MET A 1 19.64 -2.59 20.20
CA MET A 1 19.19 -1.50 19.30
C MET A 1 18.83 -2.00 17.91
N LEU A 2 19.67 -2.81 17.26
CA LEU A 2 19.40 -3.39 15.93
C LEU A 2 18.06 -4.15 15.85
N GLN A 3 17.77 -5.04 16.81
CA GLN A 3 16.50 -5.79 16.83
C GLN A 3 15.24 -4.88 16.89
N ASN A 4 15.30 -3.77 17.64
CA ASN A 4 14.18 -2.82 17.70
C ASN A 4 14.02 -2.04 16.39
N PHE A 5 15.12 -1.82 15.67
CA PHE A 5 15.10 -1.15 14.37
C PHE A 5 14.47 -2.05 13.31
N GLU A 6 14.90 -3.30 13.22
CA GLU A 6 14.33 -4.33 12.33
C GLU A 6 12.82 -4.54 12.60
N SER A 7 12.42 -4.66 13.88
CA SER A 7 11.00 -4.82 14.23
C SER A 7 10.16 -3.60 13.86
N THR A 8 10.73 -2.39 13.95
CA THR A 8 10.04 -1.15 13.58
C THR A 8 9.84 -1.06 12.06
N ILE A 9 10.86 -1.40 11.28
CA ILE A 9 10.75 -1.44 9.81
C ILE A 9 9.72 -2.49 9.37
N PHE A 10 9.72 -3.66 10.00
CA PHE A 10 8.72 -4.69 9.74
C PHE A 10 7.29 -4.21 10.04
N LEU A 11 7.08 -3.47 11.13
CA LEU A 11 5.79 -2.86 11.43
C LEU A 11 5.37 -1.82 10.39
N PHE A 12 6.30 -0.98 9.92
CA PHE A 12 6.02 -0.05 8.82
C PHE A 12 5.63 -0.77 7.54
N SER A 13 6.34 -1.84 7.18
CA SER A 13 5.99 -2.71 6.06
C SER A 13 4.54 -3.19 6.14
N LEU A 14 4.13 -3.76 7.30
CA LEU A 14 2.78 -4.24 7.52
C LEU A 14 1.73 -3.14 7.34
N VAL A 15 1.96 -1.97 7.92
CA VAL A 15 1.06 -0.82 7.82
C VAL A 15 0.89 -0.38 6.37
N PHE A 16 1.99 -0.23 5.64
CA PHE A 16 1.98 0.18 4.23
C PHE A 16 1.30 -0.85 3.33
N LEU A 17 1.57 -2.14 3.52
CA LEU A 17 0.92 -3.21 2.77
C LEU A 17 -0.59 -3.27 3.05
N PHE A 18 -0.98 -3.14 4.31
CA PHE A 18 -2.40 -3.11 4.70
C PHE A 18 -3.14 -1.95 4.01
N PHE A 19 -2.62 -0.73 4.09
CA PHE A 19 -3.24 0.42 3.43
C PHE A 19 -3.15 0.33 1.89
N GLY A 20 -2.10 -0.26 1.34
CA GLY A 20 -1.95 -0.48 -0.10
C GLY A 20 -3.01 -1.45 -0.63
N ILE A 21 -3.24 -2.58 0.04
CA ILE A 21 -4.31 -3.53 -0.29
C ILE A 21 -5.68 -2.83 -0.16
N PHE A 22 -5.88 -2.04 0.90
CA PHE A 22 -7.13 -1.29 1.08
C PHE A 22 -7.36 -0.28 -0.06
N ALA A 23 -6.33 0.44 -0.49
CA ALA A 23 -6.42 1.37 -1.62
C ALA A 23 -6.79 0.65 -2.94
N PHE A 24 -6.26 -0.54 -3.18
CA PHE A 24 -6.67 -1.37 -4.32
C PHE A 24 -8.07 -1.95 -4.18
N GLY A 25 -8.50 -2.34 -2.97
CA GLY A 25 -9.90 -2.71 -2.71
C GLY A 25 -10.86 -1.55 -3.02
N TRP A 26 -10.46 -0.33 -2.68
CA TRP A 26 -11.21 0.89 -2.97
C TRP A 26 -11.27 1.22 -4.47
N LEU A 27 -10.22 0.88 -5.23
CA LEU A 27 -10.23 0.94 -6.70
C LEU A 27 -11.33 0.05 -7.29
N VAL A 28 -11.46 -1.20 -6.81
CA VAL A 28 -12.53 -2.13 -7.24
C VAL A 28 -13.91 -1.51 -7.00
N VAL A 29 -14.13 -0.93 -5.82
CA VAL A 29 -15.40 -0.25 -5.49
C VAL A 29 -15.68 0.91 -6.46
N HIS A 30 -14.69 1.71 -6.82
CA HIS A 30 -14.85 2.80 -7.78
C HIS A 30 -15.15 2.33 -9.19
N ILE A 31 -14.60 1.19 -9.60
CA ILE A 31 -14.83 0.61 -10.92
C ILE A 31 -16.23 -0.03 -10.99
N GLU A 32 -16.62 -0.81 -9.98
CA GLU A 32 -17.84 -1.63 -10.02
C GLU A 32 -19.11 -0.86 -9.62
N ARG A 33 -19.03 0.06 -8.64
CA ARG A 33 -20.21 0.80 -8.14
C ARG A 33 -20.39 2.19 -8.75
N GLY A 34 -19.52 2.58 -9.69
CA GLY A 34 -19.52 3.92 -10.26
C GLY A 34 -20.58 4.13 -11.35
N ARG A 35 -21.78 4.61 -11.00
CA ARG A 35 -22.76 5.12 -11.98
C ARG A 35 -22.22 6.31 -12.80
N HIS A 36 -21.25 7.04 -12.24
CA HIS A 36 -20.43 8.04 -12.93
C HIS A 36 -18.95 7.76 -12.64
N PHE A 37 -18.26 7.16 -13.60
CA PHE A 37 -16.85 6.78 -13.49
C PHE A 37 -15.95 8.02 -13.48
N SER A 38 -15.41 8.39 -12.32
CA SER A 38 -14.42 9.47 -12.24
C SER A 38 -13.03 8.90 -12.49
N ARG A 39 -12.48 9.15 -13.68
CA ARG A 39 -11.12 8.72 -14.07
C ARG A 39 -10.06 9.20 -13.07
N LEU A 40 -10.24 10.41 -12.53
CA LEU A 40 -9.34 10.96 -11.50
C LEU A 40 -9.32 10.11 -10.22
N ARG A 41 -10.48 9.64 -9.73
CA ARG A 41 -10.56 8.82 -8.51
C ARG A 41 -9.92 7.45 -8.69
N VAL A 42 -10.12 6.86 -9.87
CA VAL A 42 -9.53 5.58 -10.26
C VAL A 42 -8.00 5.71 -10.36
N LEU A 43 -7.51 6.74 -11.04
CA LEU A 43 -6.09 7.01 -11.17
C LEU A 43 -5.44 7.30 -9.81
N SER A 44 -6.09 8.08 -8.95
CA SER A 44 -5.56 8.38 -7.61
C SER A 44 -5.51 7.14 -6.72
N ALA A 45 -6.53 6.27 -6.76
CA ALA A 45 -6.53 5.03 -5.99
C ALA A 45 -5.44 4.07 -6.49
N LEU A 46 -5.25 3.97 -7.81
CA LEU A 46 -4.21 3.15 -8.42
C LEU A 46 -2.81 3.67 -8.08
N CYS A 47 -2.57 4.98 -8.18
CA CYS A 47 -1.30 5.61 -7.83
C CYS A 47 -0.99 5.43 -6.34
N LEU A 48 -1.96 5.72 -5.47
CA LEU A 48 -1.80 5.56 -4.03
C LEU A 48 -1.52 4.10 -3.64
N GLY A 49 -2.28 3.14 -4.20
CA GLY A 49 -2.05 1.72 -3.97
C GLY A 49 -0.67 1.27 -4.42
N ALA A 50 -0.21 1.68 -5.60
CA ALA A 50 1.11 1.34 -6.13
C ALA A 50 2.24 1.89 -5.25
N ILE A 51 2.13 3.14 -4.78
CA ILE A 51 3.10 3.75 -3.87
C ILE A 51 3.13 2.99 -2.55
N LEU A 52 1.97 2.76 -1.92
CA LEU A 52 1.89 2.10 -0.62
C LEU A 52 2.40 0.65 -0.67
N VAL A 53 2.01 -0.12 -1.69
CA VAL A 53 2.51 -1.49 -1.86
C VAL A 53 4.00 -1.49 -2.19
N GLY A 54 4.47 -0.60 -3.07
CA GLY A 54 5.89 -0.49 -3.41
C GLY A 54 6.77 -0.23 -2.18
N PHE A 55 6.41 0.77 -1.36
CA PHE A 55 7.10 1.05 -0.10
C PHE A 55 6.92 -0.07 0.93
N GLY A 56 5.73 -0.69 1.01
CA GLY A 56 5.47 -1.81 1.91
C GLY A 56 6.36 -3.04 1.61
N ILE A 57 6.54 -3.36 0.33
CA ILE A 57 7.48 -4.40 -0.13
C ILE A 57 8.93 -3.98 0.14
N HIS A 58 9.28 -2.73 -0.16
CA HIS A 58 10.63 -2.23 0.07
C HIS A 58 11.03 -2.32 1.56
N PHE A 59 10.15 -1.89 2.48
CA PHE A 59 10.39 -2.03 3.91
C PHE A 59 10.41 -3.48 4.37
N LEU A 60 9.61 -4.37 3.75
CA LEU A 60 9.63 -5.80 4.07
C LEU A 60 11.01 -6.39 3.77
N LEU A 61 11.54 -6.14 2.57
CA LEU A 61 12.86 -6.61 2.16
C LEU A 61 13.96 -6.03 3.07
N LEU A 62 13.88 -4.73 3.35
CA LEU A 62 14.82 -4.06 4.25
C LEU A 62 14.79 -4.68 5.67
N SER A 63 13.62 -5.08 6.17
CA SER A 63 13.50 -5.75 7.47
C SER A 63 14.13 -7.15 7.50
N MET A 64 14.31 -7.77 6.34
CA MET A 64 14.98 -9.06 6.16
C MET A 64 16.48 -8.92 5.85
N GLY A 65 16.99 -7.69 5.77
CA GLY A 65 18.38 -7.41 5.40
C GLY A 65 18.68 -7.58 3.91
N ILE A 66 17.65 -7.49 3.05
CA ILE A 66 17.74 -7.52 1.58
C ILE A 66 17.56 -6.11 1.03
#